data_AF-L5N8Z1-F1
#
_entry.id   AF-L5N8Z1-F1
#
_cell.length_a   1.000
_cell.length_b   1.000
_cell.length_c   1.000
_cell.angle_alpha   90.00
_cell.angle_beta   90.00
_cell.angle_gamma   90.00
#
_symmetry.space_group_name_H-M   'P 1'
#
loop_
_entity.id
_entity.type
_entity.pdbx_description
1 polymer ?
#
loop_
_entity_poly.entity_id
_entity_poly.type
_entity_poly.pdbx_seq_one_letter_code
_entity_poly.pdbx_strand_id
1 'polypeptide(L)'
;MGVPQIQLQTSPGKISILTKRPEQTIRQPRAEQSIEQPKADVTIRQKKGKLTIDQTNAWHNIDLKSSPVRTRELAGMAREDLLSGIARVAGEGDELMRIENGGSPIADQAQRNSGYDFTFTPGGRPVYELVALSYEPGKAEISVTPRKPIIETVPHKPEHIYRKGAVQVEMAHYPELKIDWKV
;
A
#
# COMPACT_ATOMS: atom_id res chain seq x y z
N MET A 1 -110.49 51.46 -18.86
CA MET A 1 -109.99 51.72 -17.50
C MET A 1 -108.58 51.16 -17.41
N GLY A 2 -107.58 51.99 -17.19
CA GLY A 2 -106.20 51.56 -16.93
C GLY A 2 -105.95 51.55 -15.43
N VAL A 3 -105.45 50.42 -14.90
CA VAL A 3 -105.07 50.30 -13.49
C VAL A 3 -103.60 50.73 -13.37
N PRO A 4 -103.25 51.65 -12.46
CA PRO A 4 -101.88 52.11 -12.34
C PRO A 4 -100.95 50.97 -11.89
N GLN A 5 -99.78 50.88 -12.52
CA GLN A 5 -98.77 49.86 -12.24
C GLN A 5 -97.51 50.51 -11.66
N ILE A 6 -97.02 49.94 -10.55
CA ILE A 6 -95.76 50.34 -9.93
C ILE A 6 -94.63 49.58 -10.61
N GLN A 7 -93.61 50.30 -11.05
CA GLN A 7 -92.38 49.75 -11.63
C GLN A 7 -91.22 50.01 -10.67
N LEU A 8 -90.56 48.92 -10.28
CA LEU A 8 -89.38 48.95 -9.41
C LEU A 8 -88.15 48.69 -10.26
N GLN A 9 -87.16 49.58 -10.18
CA GLN A 9 -85.82 49.36 -10.71
C GLN A 9 -84.83 49.37 -9.56
N THR A 10 -84.17 48.23 -9.35
CA THR A 10 -83.15 48.07 -8.31
C THR A 10 -81.76 48.03 -8.95
N SER A 11 -80.87 48.86 -8.44
CA SER A 11 -79.43 48.80 -8.69
C SER A 11 -78.75 48.20 -7.45
N PRO A 12 -78.17 47.00 -7.53
CA PRO A 12 -77.50 46.41 -6.38
C PRO A 12 -76.23 47.20 -6.04
N GLY A 13 -75.97 47.35 -4.75
CA GLY A 13 -74.72 47.93 -4.27
C GLY A 13 -73.52 47.07 -4.64
N LYS A 14 -72.39 47.70 -4.94
CA LYS A 14 -71.13 47.03 -5.28
C LYS A 14 -70.06 47.44 -4.28
N ILE A 15 -69.36 46.45 -3.73
CA ILE A 15 -68.24 46.66 -2.81
C ILE A 15 -66.95 46.44 -3.57
N SER A 16 -65.98 47.34 -3.37
CA SER A 16 -64.60 47.16 -3.81
C SER A 16 -63.76 46.67 -2.63
N ILE A 17 -62.93 45.65 -2.88
CA ILE A 17 -62.00 45.12 -1.89
C ILE A 17 -60.59 45.30 -2.45
N LEU A 18 -59.83 46.21 -1.84
CA LEU A 18 -58.42 46.39 -2.15
C LEU A 18 -57.57 45.64 -1.12
N THR A 19 -56.86 44.62 -1.58
CA THR A 19 -56.03 43.79 -0.71
C THR A 19 -54.56 43.97 -1.02
N LYS A 20 -53.79 44.48 -0.06
CA LYS A 20 -52.33 44.43 -0.06
C LYS A 20 -51.89 43.11 0.58
N ARG A 21 -51.27 42.24 -0.21
CA ARG A 21 -50.81 40.93 0.26
C ARG A 21 -49.73 41.08 1.34
N PRO A 22 -49.72 40.22 2.37
CA PRO A 22 -48.61 40.14 3.29
C PRO A 22 -47.36 39.63 2.56
N GLU A 23 -46.19 40.08 3.00
CA GLU A 23 -44.90 39.62 2.52
C GLU A 23 -44.13 38.99 3.68
N GLN A 24 -43.57 37.81 3.44
CA GLN A 24 -42.82 37.06 4.43
C GLN A 24 -41.46 36.66 3.85
N THR A 25 -40.40 37.07 4.52
CA THR A 25 -39.03 36.73 4.14
C THR A 25 -38.38 36.00 5.30
N ILE A 26 -38.01 34.74 5.07
CA ILE A 26 -37.24 33.93 6.02
C ILE A 26 -35.85 33.71 5.42
N ARG A 27 -34.82 34.06 6.19
CA ARG A 27 -33.42 33.78 5.84
C ARG A 27 -32.81 32.92 6.94
N GLN A 28 -32.21 31.81 6.57
CA GLN A 28 -31.48 30.93 7.49
C GLN A 28 -29.97 31.06 7.21
N PRO A 29 -29.22 31.81 8.02
CA PRO A 29 -27.76 31.80 7.93
C PRO A 29 -27.23 30.39 8.21
N ARG A 30 -26.12 30.02 7.55
CA ARG A 30 -25.44 28.75 7.83
C ARG A 30 -24.84 28.79 9.23
N ALA A 31 -24.77 27.63 9.88
CA ALA A 31 -24.01 27.49 11.11
C ALA A 31 -22.51 27.70 10.83
N GLU A 32 -21.82 28.32 11.77
CA GLU A 32 -20.36 28.36 11.75
C GLU A 32 -19.82 27.04 12.31
N GLN A 33 -18.92 26.40 11.58
CA GLN A 33 -18.35 25.12 11.96
C GLN A 33 -16.83 25.21 11.88
N SER A 34 -16.16 24.84 12.97
CA SER A 34 -14.72 24.64 13.03
C SER A 34 -14.44 23.15 13.23
N ILE A 35 -13.56 22.58 12.40
CA ILE A 35 -13.15 21.17 12.47
C ILE A 35 -11.63 21.15 12.56
N GLU A 36 -11.11 20.62 13.66
CA GLU A 36 -9.68 20.40 13.86
C GLU A 36 -9.41 18.90 13.99
N GLN A 37 -8.41 18.38 13.26
CA GLN A 37 -7.95 16.99 13.38
C GLN A 37 -6.55 16.96 14.01
N PRO A 38 -6.44 16.70 15.33
CA PRO A 38 -5.16 16.50 15.96
C PRO A 38 -4.40 15.32 15.34
N LYS A 39 -3.08 15.42 15.25
CA LYS A 39 -2.23 14.32 14.78
C LYS A 39 -2.35 13.11 15.71
N ALA A 40 -2.32 11.91 15.13
CA ALA A 40 -2.25 10.68 15.90
C ALA A 40 -0.91 10.58 16.65
N ASP A 41 -0.92 9.93 17.81
CA ASP A 41 0.31 9.60 18.53
C ASP A 41 0.92 8.35 17.90
N VAL A 42 2.12 8.50 17.34
CA VAL A 42 2.83 7.43 16.65
C VAL A 42 4.12 7.12 17.39
N THR A 43 4.24 5.89 17.88
CA THR A 43 5.45 5.38 18.52
C THR A 43 6.05 4.28 17.66
N ILE A 44 7.28 4.50 17.18
CA ILE A 44 8.03 3.55 16.37
C ILE A 44 9.24 3.08 17.17
N ARG A 45 9.37 1.76 17.33
CA ARG A 45 10.54 1.13 17.96
C ARG A 45 11.17 0.14 16.99
N GLN A 46 12.40 0.41 16.60
CA GLN A 46 13.18 -0.47 15.74
C GLN A 46 13.99 -1.45 16.60
N LYS A 47 13.71 -2.75 16.49
CA LYS A 47 14.57 -3.77 17.10
C LYS A 47 15.87 -3.90 16.32
N LYS A 48 16.97 -4.19 17.04
CA LYS A 48 18.26 -4.51 16.40
C LYS A 48 18.11 -5.78 15.58
N GLY A 49 18.66 -5.78 14.37
CA GLY A 49 18.82 -6.99 13.57
C GLY A 49 19.96 -7.86 14.07
N LYS A 50 20.08 -9.06 13.51
CA LYS A 50 21.13 -10.03 13.81
C LYS A 50 22.00 -10.21 12.58
N LEU A 51 23.30 -9.98 12.74
CA LEU A 51 24.32 -10.29 11.73
C LEU A 51 25.00 -11.61 12.12
N THR A 52 25.03 -12.57 11.22
CA THR A 52 25.76 -13.83 11.35
C THR A 52 26.88 -13.85 10.32
N ILE A 53 28.10 -14.12 10.81
CA ILE A 53 29.32 -14.19 10.02
C ILE A 53 29.87 -15.60 10.19
N ASP A 54 29.89 -16.37 9.11
CA ASP A 54 30.50 -17.70 9.08
C ASP A 54 31.84 -17.63 8.32
N GLN A 55 32.91 -18.04 8.99
CA GLN A 55 34.28 -18.01 8.48
C GLN A 55 34.87 -19.41 8.32
N THR A 56 34.07 -20.48 8.38
CA THR A 56 34.56 -21.87 8.26
C THR A 56 35.42 -22.06 7.00
N ASN A 57 35.03 -21.43 5.89
CA ASN A 57 35.78 -21.49 4.64
C ASN A 57 37.13 -20.74 4.70
N ALA A 58 37.20 -19.62 5.40
CA ALA A 58 38.44 -18.88 5.63
C ALA A 58 39.45 -19.74 6.40
N TRP A 59 39.01 -20.38 7.49
CA TRP A 59 39.83 -21.30 8.27
C TRP A 59 40.29 -22.50 7.44
N HIS A 60 39.38 -23.10 6.66
CA HIS A 60 39.73 -24.21 5.77
C HIS A 60 40.71 -23.80 4.65
N ASN A 61 40.70 -22.55 4.20
CA ASN A 61 41.61 -22.07 3.16
C ASN A 61 43.07 -22.03 3.65
N ILE A 62 43.29 -21.71 4.92
CA ILE A 62 44.60 -21.79 5.59
C ILE A 62 44.88 -23.15 6.25
N ASP A 63 44.17 -24.19 5.79
CA ASP A 63 44.28 -25.58 6.23
C ASP A 63 43.97 -25.83 7.73
N LEU A 64 43.30 -24.89 8.38
CA LEU A 64 42.74 -25.07 9.72
C LEU A 64 41.37 -25.74 9.64
N LYS A 65 41.42 -27.06 9.43
CA LYS A 65 40.25 -27.93 9.24
C LYS A 65 40.05 -28.84 10.45
N SER A 66 38.81 -29.21 10.72
CA SER A 66 38.52 -30.26 11.70
C SER A 66 39.01 -31.62 11.18
N SER A 67 39.37 -32.53 12.11
CA SER A 67 39.84 -33.88 11.77
C SER A 67 38.90 -34.62 10.81
N PRO A 68 37.56 -34.64 11.00
CA PRO A 68 36.65 -35.30 10.07
C PRO A 68 36.66 -34.72 8.64
N VAL A 69 36.80 -33.39 8.53
CA VAL A 69 36.87 -32.72 7.22
C VAL A 69 38.17 -33.10 6.51
N ARG A 70 39.29 -33.02 7.22
CA ARG A 70 40.61 -33.36 6.68
C ARG A 70 40.71 -34.81 6.25
N THR A 71 40.19 -35.73 7.07
CA THR A 71 40.13 -37.16 6.73
C THR A 71 39.32 -37.42 5.47
N ARG A 72 38.19 -36.72 5.28
CA ARG A 72 37.35 -36.86 4.08
C ARG A 72 38.08 -36.39 2.82
N GLU A 73 38.76 -35.25 2.88
CA GLU A 73 39.55 -34.73 1.75
C GLU A 73 40.72 -35.67 1.40
N LEU A 74 41.47 -36.13 2.40
CA LEU A 74 42.56 -37.09 2.22
C LEU A 74 42.07 -38.42 1.66
N ALA A 75 40.90 -38.91 2.10
CA ALA A 75 40.32 -40.13 1.54
C ALA A 75 39.93 -39.95 0.06
N GLY A 76 39.50 -38.75 -0.34
CA GLY A 76 39.24 -38.40 -1.74
C GLY A 76 40.53 -38.44 -2.57
N MET A 77 41.56 -37.71 -2.13
CA MET A 77 42.87 -37.68 -2.80
C MET A 77 43.49 -39.09 -2.91
N ALA A 78 43.51 -39.84 -1.81
CA ALA A 78 44.04 -41.20 -1.80
C ALA A 78 43.31 -42.14 -2.77
N ARG A 79 42.00 -41.93 -2.96
CA ARG A 79 41.21 -42.69 -3.95
C ARG A 79 41.60 -42.34 -5.38
N GLU A 80 41.76 -41.05 -5.68
CA GLU A 80 42.19 -40.59 -7.01
C GLU A 80 43.61 -41.09 -7.33
N ASP A 81 44.51 -41.03 -6.36
CA ASP A 81 45.88 -41.55 -6.49
C ASP A 81 45.88 -43.06 -6.72
N LEU A 82 45.06 -43.81 -5.98
CA LEU A 82 44.91 -45.25 -6.16
C LEU A 82 44.41 -45.59 -7.58
N LEU A 83 43.35 -44.91 -8.04
CA LEU A 83 42.80 -45.14 -9.37
C LEU A 83 43.81 -44.78 -10.48
N SER A 84 44.54 -43.68 -10.31
CA SER A 84 45.62 -43.28 -11.23
C SER A 84 46.75 -44.30 -11.25
N GLY A 85 47.12 -44.83 -10.08
CA GLY A 85 48.12 -45.90 -9.96
C GLY A 85 47.67 -47.21 -10.63
N ILE A 86 46.40 -47.60 -10.46
CA ILE A 86 45.82 -48.77 -11.14
C ILE A 86 45.86 -48.57 -12.66
N ALA A 87 45.41 -47.41 -13.15
CA ALA A 87 45.43 -47.09 -14.57
C ALA A 87 46.85 -47.12 -15.15
N ARG A 88 47.82 -46.57 -14.41
CA ARG A 88 49.24 -46.60 -14.78
C ARG A 88 49.77 -48.03 -14.89
N VAL A 89 49.59 -48.84 -13.86
CA VAL A 89 50.09 -50.23 -13.84
C VAL A 89 49.43 -51.08 -14.94
N ALA A 90 48.13 -50.90 -15.17
CA ALA A 90 47.44 -51.58 -16.27
C ALA A 90 48.03 -51.19 -17.64
N GLY A 91 48.25 -49.90 -17.88
CA GLY A 91 48.87 -49.42 -19.12
C GLY A 91 50.31 -49.91 -19.31
N GLU A 92 51.13 -49.88 -18.25
CA GLU A 92 52.49 -50.43 -18.26
C GLU A 92 52.49 -51.94 -18.53
N GLY A 93 51.50 -52.67 -18.01
CA GLY A 93 51.29 -54.10 -18.28
C GLY A 93 50.94 -54.37 -19.75
N ASP A 94 50.03 -53.58 -20.32
CA ASP A 94 49.65 -53.67 -21.73
C ASP A 94 50.84 -53.39 -22.66
N GLU A 95 51.72 -52.44 -22.30
CA GLU A 95 52.96 -52.17 -23.04
C GLU A 95 53.92 -53.37 -23.00
N LEU A 96 54.07 -54.02 -21.84
CA LEU A 96 54.94 -55.18 -21.67
C LEU A 96 54.40 -56.42 -22.39
N MET A 97 53.07 -56.59 -22.43
CA MET A 97 52.44 -57.66 -23.21
C MET A 97 52.66 -57.50 -24.72
N ARG A 98 52.97 -56.29 -25.17
CA ARG A 98 53.14 -55.90 -26.57
C ARG A 98 54.60 -55.60 -26.93
N ILE A 99 55.54 -56.16 -26.17
CA ILE A 99 56.98 -55.90 -26.34
C ILE A 99 57.49 -56.31 -27.74
N GLU A 100 56.79 -57.21 -28.42
CA GLU A 100 57.06 -57.62 -29.80
C GLU A 100 56.88 -56.50 -30.83
N ASN A 101 56.14 -55.44 -30.50
CA ASN A 101 55.94 -54.29 -31.39
C ASN A 101 57.16 -53.36 -31.48
N GLY A 102 58.29 -53.74 -30.84
CA GLY A 102 59.54 -52.98 -30.85
C GLY A 102 59.59 -51.87 -29.79
N GLY A 103 60.70 -51.14 -29.74
CA GLY A 103 60.96 -50.10 -28.74
C GLY A 103 61.66 -50.63 -27.48
N SER A 104 61.63 -49.86 -26.39
CA SER A 104 62.21 -50.23 -25.10
C SER A 104 61.26 -49.88 -23.94
N PRO A 105 60.13 -50.61 -23.78
CA PRO A 105 59.10 -50.29 -22.79
C PRO A 105 59.63 -50.11 -21.37
N ILE A 106 60.61 -50.92 -20.95
CA ILE A 106 61.22 -50.80 -19.62
C ILE A 106 61.98 -49.47 -19.48
N ALA A 107 62.71 -49.04 -20.51
CA ALA A 107 63.45 -47.77 -20.48
C ALA A 107 62.49 -46.58 -20.52
N ASP A 108 61.41 -46.66 -21.31
CA ASP A 108 60.40 -45.61 -21.42
C ASP A 108 59.58 -45.47 -20.13
N GLN A 109 59.21 -46.60 -19.50
CA GLN A 109 58.57 -46.62 -18.18
C GLN A 109 59.50 -46.07 -17.10
N ALA A 110 60.77 -46.48 -17.11
CA ALA A 110 61.77 -45.94 -16.19
C ALA A 110 61.92 -44.42 -16.36
N GLN A 111 61.94 -43.91 -17.60
CA GLN A 111 61.98 -42.48 -17.86
C GLN A 111 60.74 -41.75 -17.30
N ARG A 112 59.53 -42.25 -17.54
CA ARG A 112 58.29 -41.65 -17.02
C ARG A 112 58.20 -41.66 -15.50
N ASN A 113 58.68 -42.74 -14.87
CA ASN A 113 58.63 -42.92 -13.42
C ASN A 113 59.86 -42.35 -12.69
N SER A 114 60.88 -41.87 -13.40
CA SER A 114 62.12 -41.33 -12.81
C SER A 114 61.95 -39.93 -12.20
N GLY A 115 60.90 -39.21 -12.57
CA GLY A 115 60.59 -37.89 -12.04
C GLY A 115 59.77 -37.94 -10.76
N TYR A 116 60.13 -37.11 -9.78
CA TYR A 116 59.26 -36.75 -8.67
C TYR A 116 58.69 -35.36 -8.92
N ASP A 117 57.46 -35.29 -9.44
CA ASP A 117 56.71 -34.04 -9.50
C ASP A 117 55.84 -33.93 -8.24
N PHE A 118 56.14 -32.95 -7.39
CA PHE A 118 55.25 -32.56 -6.30
C PHE A 118 54.77 -31.14 -6.52
N THR A 119 53.48 -30.99 -6.81
CA THR A 119 52.81 -29.69 -6.88
C THR A 119 52.07 -29.43 -5.56
N PHE A 120 52.63 -28.55 -4.73
CA PHE A 120 51.88 -27.98 -3.61
C PHE A 120 51.07 -26.79 -4.11
N THR A 121 49.74 -26.91 -4.12
CA THR A 121 48.85 -25.78 -4.41
C THR A 121 48.12 -25.38 -3.13
N PRO A 122 48.69 -24.48 -2.32
CA PRO A 122 47.98 -23.95 -1.16
C PRO A 122 46.87 -23.01 -1.63
N GLY A 123 45.72 -23.04 -0.95
CA GLY A 123 44.69 -22.00 -1.07
C GLY A 123 44.13 -21.80 -2.48
N GLY A 124 43.06 -22.51 -2.82
CA GLY A 124 42.39 -22.38 -4.13
C GLY A 124 41.08 -21.60 -4.11
N ARG A 125 40.60 -21.17 -2.94
CA ARG A 125 39.32 -20.45 -2.84
C ARG A 125 39.51 -18.94 -2.96
N PRO A 126 38.75 -18.25 -3.82
CA PRO A 126 38.80 -16.81 -3.94
C PRO A 126 38.26 -16.12 -2.69
N VAL A 127 38.76 -14.91 -2.43
CA VAL A 127 38.50 -14.16 -1.17
C VAL A 127 37.01 -13.99 -0.87
N TYR A 128 36.17 -13.83 -1.90
CA TYR A 128 34.73 -13.63 -1.73
C TYR A 128 33.98 -14.89 -1.26
N GLU A 129 34.59 -16.08 -1.29
CA GLU A 129 33.98 -17.35 -0.84
C GLU A 129 34.38 -17.73 0.59
N LEU A 130 35.28 -16.96 1.21
CA LEU A 130 35.87 -17.29 2.51
C LEU A 130 34.94 -16.97 3.67
N VAL A 131 34.04 -15.99 3.50
CA VAL A 131 33.15 -15.50 4.55
C VAL A 131 31.71 -15.46 4.03
N ALA A 132 30.82 -16.19 4.69
CA ALA A 132 29.39 -16.10 4.43
C ALA A 132 28.75 -15.11 5.41
N LEU A 133 28.02 -14.14 4.87
CA LEU A 133 27.32 -13.12 5.63
C LEU A 133 25.81 -13.34 5.51
N SER A 134 25.13 -13.38 6.64
CA SER A 134 23.66 -13.41 6.70
C SER A 134 23.18 -12.34 7.66
N TYR A 135 22.21 -11.53 7.23
CA TYR A 135 21.61 -10.48 8.05
C TYR A 135 20.11 -10.68 8.17
N GLU A 136 19.64 -10.83 9.41
CA GLU A 136 18.23 -10.90 9.75
C GLU A 136 17.78 -9.53 10.30
N PRO A 137 16.98 -8.75 9.57
CA PRO A 137 16.52 -7.45 10.04
C PRO A 137 15.59 -7.59 11.25
N GLY A 138 15.77 -6.72 12.24
CA GLY A 138 14.87 -6.66 13.39
C GLY A 138 13.50 -6.12 12.98
N LYS A 139 12.42 -6.70 13.52
CA LYS A 139 11.06 -6.23 13.25
C LYS A 139 10.84 -4.83 13.84
N ALA A 140 10.21 -3.96 13.07
CA ALA A 140 9.71 -2.68 13.56
C ALA A 140 8.43 -2.91 14.37
N GLU A 141 8.37 -2.34 15.57
CA GLU A 141 7.15 -2.25 16.37
C GLU A 141 6.57 -0.86 16.18
N ILE A 142 5.40 -0.77 15.57
CA ILE A 142 4.71 0.49 15.28
C ILE A 142 3.40 0.47 16.04
N SER A 143 3.22 1.44 16.94
CA SER A 143 1.97 1.67 17.66
C SER A 143 1.40 3.02 17.26
N VAL A 144 0.14 3.03 16.84
CA VAL A 144 -0.56 4.24 16.39
C VAL A 144 -1.82 4.41 17.24
N THR A 145 -1.90 5.50 17.99
CA THR A 145 -3.09 5.87 18.76
C THR A 145 -3.79 7.03 18.05
N PRO A 146 -4.96 6.79 17.42
CA PRO A 146 -5.69 7.84 16.71
C PRO A 146 -6.31 8.84 17.69
N ARG A 147 -6.32 10.13 17.32
CA ARG A 147 -7.02 11.18 18.05
C ARG A 147 -8.32 11.54 17.32
N LYS A 148 -9.41 11.75 18.07
CA LYS A 148 -10.70 12.14 17.49
C LYS A 148 -10.64 13.59 16.99
N PRO A 149 -11.37 13.93 15.92
CA PRO A 149 -11.52 15.32 15.50
C PRO A 149 -12.28 16.11 16.56
N ILE A 150 -11.89 17.37 16.73
CA ILE A 150 -12.55 18.36 17.57
C ILE A 150 -13.46 19.16 16.63
N ILE A 151 -14.77 19.07 16.84
CA ILE A 151 -15.77 19.75 16.01
C ILE A 151 -16.53 20.72 16.89
N GLU A 152 -16.40 22.01 16.59
CA GLU A 152 -17.15 23.08 17.22
C GLU A 152 -18.18 23.60 16.21
N THR A 153 -19.43 23.77 16.65
CA THR A 153 -20.51 24.25 15.78
C THR A 153 -21.34 25.28 16.50
N VAL A 154 -21.44 26.47 15.91
CA VAL A 154 -22.23 27.59 16.41
C VAL A 154 -23.45 27.75 15.50
N PRO A 155 -24.66 27.41 15.98
CA PRO A 155 -25.87 27.53 15.19
C PRO A 155 -26.35 28.98 15.12
N HIS A 156 -26.75 29.43 13.92
CA HIS A 156 -27.40 30.72 13.72
C HIS A 156 -28.92 30.57 13.65
N LYS A 157 -29.64 31.47 14.33
CA LYS A 157 -31.11 31.47 14.32
C LYS A 157 -31.64 31.98 12.97
N PRO A 158 -32.82 31.50 12.51
CA PRO A 158 -33.46 32.05 11.34
C PRO A 158 -33.86 33.52 11.55
N GLU A 159 -33.56 34.36 10.58
CA GLU A 159 -34.03 35.73 10.47
C GLU A 159 -35.39 35.73 9.78
N HIS A 160 -36.43 36.19 10.47
CA HIS A 160 -37.79 36.22 9.94
C HIS A 160 -38.34 37.64 9.94
N ILE A 161 -38.60 38.17 8.74
CA ILE A 161 -39.18 39.49 8.53
C ILE A 161 -40.58 39.30 7.95
N TYR A 162 -41.59 39.76 8.69
CA TYR A 162 -42.99 39.70 8.27
C TYR A 162 -43.56 41.12 8.09
N ARG A 163 -44.08 41.40 6.90
CA ARG A 163 -44.83 42.63 6.60
C ARG A 163 -46.30 42.27 6.48
N LYS A 164 -47.09 42.74 7.44
CA LYS A 164 -48.53 42.48 7.49
C LYS A 164 -49.23 43.06 6.25
N GLY A 165 -50.14 42.27 5.68
CA GLY A 165 -51.05 42.74 4.63
C GLY A 165 -52.11 43.67 5.19
N ALA A 166 -52.76 44.43 4.31
CA ALA A 166 -53.86 45.31 4.67
C ALA A 166 -55.03 45.07 3.70
N VAL A 167 -56.25 45.06 4.23
CA VAL A 167 -57.47 44.96 3.44
C VAL A 167 -58.25 46.25 3.65
N GLN A 168 -58.57 46.93 2.57
CA GLN A 168 -59.46 48.08 2.56
C GLN A 168 -60.72 47.69 1.81
N VAL A 169 -61.87 47.94 2.44
CA VAL A 169 -63.18 47.63 1.90
C VAL A 169 -63.94 48.93 1.76
N GLU A 170 -64.36 49.25 0.54
CA GLU A 170 -65.03 50.51 0.21
C GLU A 170 -66.29 50.26 -0.61
N MET A 171 -67.26 51.16 -0.51
CA MET A 171 -68.49 51.10 -1.31
C MET A 171 -68.24 51.69 -2.69
N ALA A 172 -68.12 50.83 -3.71
CA ALA A 172 -67.92 51.27 -5.09
C ALA A 172 -69.20 51.82 -5.71
N HIS A 173 -70.36 51.28 -5.32
CA HIS A 173 -71.66 51.78 -5.75
C HIS A 173 -72.68 51.54 -4.63
N TYR A 174 -73.38 52.58 -4.21
CA TYR A 174 -74.46 52.45 -3.24
C TYR A 174 -75.69 51.82 -3.90
N PRO A 175 -76.41 50.94 -3.19
CA PRO A 175 -77.65 50.39 -3.70
C PRO A 175 -78.69 51.50 -3.88
N GLU A 176 -79.38 51.50 -5.00
CA GLU A 176 -80.44 52.47 -5.31
C GLU A 176 -81.72 51.70 -5.71
N LEU A 177 -82.87 52.18 -5.23
CA LEU A 177 -84.19 51.69 -5.61
C LEU A 177 -84.99 52.86 -6.18
N LYS A 178 -85.29 52.81 -7.47
CA LYS A 178 -86.19 53.77 -8.14
C LYS A 178 -87.57 53.16 -8.26
N ILE A 179 -88.57 53.93 -7.83
CA ILE A 179 -89.97 53.53 -7.83
C ILE A 179 -90.72 54.54 -8.69
N ASP A 180 -91.20 54.09 -9.85
CA ASP A 180 -92.01 54.89 -10.76
C ASP A 180 -93.41 54.28 -10.88
N TRP A 181 -94.42 55.09 -11.20
CA TRP A 181 -95.77 54.62 -11.47
C TRP A 181 -96.24 55.12 -12.85
N LYS A 182 -96.83 54.22 -13.64
CA LYS A 182 -97.52 54.58 -14.89
C LYS A 182 -99.01 54.77 -14.61
N VAL A 183 -99.53 55.94 -14.98
CA VAL A 183 -100.98 56.26 -14.97
C VAL A 183 -101.62 55.76 -16.27
#